data_AF-A0AAN6Y0G1-F1
#
_entry.id   AF-A0AAN6Y0G1-F1
#
_cell.length_a   1.000
_cell.length_b   1.000
_cell.length_c   1.000
_cell.angle_alpha   90.00
_cell.angle_beta   90.00
_cell.angle_gamma   90.00
#
_symmetry.space_group_name_H-M   'P 1'
#
loop_
_entity.id
_entity.type
_entity.pdbx_description
1 polymer ?
#
loop_
_entity_poly.entity_id
_entity_poly.type
_entity_poly.pdbx_seq_one_letter_code
_entity_poly.pdbx_strand_id
1 'polypeptide(L)'
;MSNSLNTRPPPDKHIPLSPHTVSVSIINTTSTIHGAKTCDFFGPPIKGHKWLAAPVFCFLLQHNEHEPSTGRHIPGKTRRLLFDLGIRKDWWNSAPSLVNTLRSIRDPPWTLETKESIHNCASNIDIDTIEAIIWSHHHFDHTGDPSLFPLSTALIVGPGVSDSLLPGYPDGPDSSLLKSDYEGRELIELDFDPHVDTDTDNNEEAVVSGEKRFKTLTIGQLAAIDYFGDGSLYLLDTPGHAVGHICALARVTSSTRMDTPDTFVLLAGDAFHHPGELRPSEWLRIPDKLAVTVDRDPKSQVSPESHAHTIIDSSDSGMKGPVSPALQKRKDGQRWHHDPVRAAQTLHRLQEFDAQKNILVLAAHDESLLDLDLNLGMGLGSEDVPAFFPKGTLDNWFEYGLKDKLTWVFLRDFIGAIPSEVSGSGTGDGEQDEGRLSLPYGLSVDTHLGEEDKSQGGPSMNPGNHSVRSEEYRDPLTMLKERWDKTKDYWAPVAASSLSSDVTMRPE
;
A
#
# COMPACT_ATOMS: atom_id res chain seq x y z
N MET A 1 -37.28 19.85 -3.70
CA MET A 1 -36.43 20.26 -2.57
C MET A 1 -35.35 19.22 -2.44
N SER A 2 -34.18 19.46 -3.04
CA SER A 2 -33.02 18.59 -2.89
C SER A 2 -32.52 18.74 -1.45
N ASN A 3 -32.63 17.67 -0.65
CA ASN A 3 -31.90 17.61 0.60
C ASN A 3 -30.42 17.58 0.24
N SER A 4 -29.76 18.74 0.26
CA SER A 4 -28.30 18.80 0.26
C SER A 4 -27.84 18.12 1.55
N LEU A 5 -27.47 16.86 1.46
CA LEU A 5 -26.71 16.19 2.51
C LEU A 5 -25.35 16.90 2.57
N ASN A 6 -25.28 17.97 3.36
CA ASN A 6 -24.04 18.64 3.68
C ASN A 6 -23.16 17.65 4.45
N THR A 7 -21.90 17.55 4.06
CA THR A 7 -20.89 16.80 4.83
C THR A 7 -20.89 17.28 6.27
N ARG A 8 -20.83 16.34 7.21
CA ARG A 8 -20.58 16.70 8.60
C ARG A 8 -19.11 17.11 8.72
N PRO A 9 -18.77 18.17 9.49
CA PRO A 9 -17.37 18.44 9.78
C PRO A 9 -16.78 17.22 10.52
N PRO A 10 -15.56 16.79 10.18
CA PRO A 10 -14.95 15.65 10.87
C PRO A 10 -14.72 15.99 12.35
N PRO A 11 -14.90 15.04 13.28
CA PRO A 11 -14.68 15.29 14.70
C PRO A 11 -13.22 15.66 14.95
N ASP A 12 -12.94 16.46 15.97
CA ASP A 12 -11.55 16.72 16.40
C ASP A 12 -10.88 15.40 16.83
N LYS A 13 -9.61 15.22 16.48
CA LYS A 13 -8.80 14.06 16.87
C LYS A 13 -8.08 14.28 18.20
N HIS A 14 -8.09 15.50 18.75
CA HIS A 14 -7.43 15.83 20.00
C HIS A 14 -5.94 15.42 20.02
N ILE A 15 -5.27 15.54 18.87
CA ILE A 15 -3.84 15.26 18.77
C ILE A 15 -3.09 16.33 19.57
N PRO A 16 -2.23 15.95 20.55
CA PRO A 16 -1.46 16.92 21.32
C PRO A 16 -0.62 17.84 20.43
N LEU A 17 -0.48 19.10 20.83
CA LEU A 17 0.44 20.02 20.18
C LEU A 17 1.88 19.57 20.42
N SER A 18 2.70 19.57 19.37
CA SER A 18 4.13 19.29 19.49
C SER A 18 4.92 20.06 18.42
N PRO A 19 6.10 20.61 18.77
CA PRO A 19 7.04 21.17 17.80
C PRO A 19 7.85 20.11 17.04
N HIS A 20 7.74 18.83 17.41
CA HIS A 20 8.56 17.75 16.90
C HIS A 20 7.90 17.02 15.74
N THR A 21 8.71 16.58 14.80
CA THR A 21 8.27 15.88 13.59
C THR A 21 9.13 14.66 13.32
N VAL A 22 8.61 13.76 12.51
CA VAL A 22 9.36 12.69 11.86
C VAL A 22 9.26 12.88 10.34
N SER A 23 10.30 12.44 9.64
CA SER A 23 10.26 12.34 8.19
C SER A 23 9.76 10.97 7.78
N VAL A 24 8.93 10.90 6.73
CA VAL A 24 8.33 9.65 6.24
C VAL A 24 8.68 9.45 4.77
N SER A 25 9.26 8.32 4.39
CA SER A 25 9.46 7.96 2.98
C SER A 25 8.79 6.64 2.65
N ILE A 26 8.25 6.52 1.44
CA ILE A 26 7.73 5.26 0.92
C ILE A 26 8.90 4.46 0.31
N ILE A 27 9.06 3.21 0.72
CA ILE A 27 9.96 2.25 0.08
C ILE A 27 9.10 1.33 -0.79
N ASN A 28 9.32 1.40 -2.11
CA ASN A 28 8.77 0.42 -3.04
C ASN A 28 9.52 -0.90 -2.82
N THR A 29 8.84 -1.90 -2.24
CA THR A 29 9.46 -3.20 -1.93
C THR A 29 9.62 -4.09 -3.16
N THR A 30 9.25 -3.58 -4.35
CA THR A 30 9.18 -4.31 -5.62
C THR A 30 8.27 -5.54 -5.57
N SER A 31 7.38 -5.56 -4.57
CA SER A 31 6.47 -6.67 -4.34
C SER A 31 5.04 -6.30 -4.72
N THR A 32 4.37 -7.23 -5.40
CA THR A 32 2.96 -7.10 -5.79
C THR A 32 2.26 -8.45 -5.66
N ILE A 33 1.07 -8.43 -5.09
CA ILE A 33 0.13 -9.56 -5.07
C ILE A 33 -0.87 -9.35 -6.20
N HIS A 34 -0.95 -10.31 -7.10
CA HIS A 34 -1.90 -10.33 -8.22
C HIS A 34 -2.94 -11.43 -8.04
N GLY A 35 -4.12 -11.25 -8.64
CA GLY A 35 -5.15 -12.29 -8.69
C GLY A 35 -5.91 -12.49 -7.38
N ALA A 36 -5.72 -11.60 -6.41
CA ALA A 36 -6.56 -11.51 -5.22
C ALA A 36 -7.99 -11.16 -5.61
N LYS A 37 -8.99 -11.96 -5.23
CA LYS A 37 -10.39 -11.67 -5.56
C LYS A 37 -10.89 -10.58 -4.62
N THR A 38 -11.46 -9.52 -5.16
CA THR A 38 -12.06 -8.44 -4.36
C THR A 38 -13.11 -8.99 -3.38
N CYS A 39 -13.88 -9.99 -3.82
CA CYS A 39 -14.89 -10.66 -3.01
C CYS A 39 -14.36 -11.43 -1.80
N ASP A 40 -13.06 -11.64 -1.65
CA ASP A 40 -12.50 -12.29 -0.45
C ASP A 40 -12.29 -11.27 0.69
N PHE A 41 -12.15 -9.98 0.36
CA PHE A 41 -11.83 -8.91 1.32
C PHE A 41 -13.04 -8.02 1.62
N PHE A 42 -13.76 -7.63 0.57
CA PHE A 42 -14.81 -6.63 0.67
C PHE A 42 -15.98 -6.90 -0.28
N GLY A 43 -17.08 -6.21 -0.03
CA GLY A 43 -18.25 -6.19 -0.90
C GLY A 43 -19.01 -4.86 -0.81
N PRO A 44 -20.06 -4.65 -1.62
CA PRO A 44 -20.59 -5.58 -2.62
C PRO A 44 -19.62 -5.78 -3.81
N PRO A 45 -19.81 -6.84 -4.62
CA PRO A 45 -19.10 -6.98 -5.89
C PRO A 45 -19.39 -5.78 -6.80
N ILE A 46 -18.36 -5.28 -7.47
CA ILE A 46 -18.44 -4.17 -8.41
C ILE A 46 -18.20 -4.70 -9.81
N LYS A 47 -19.07 -4.33 -10.76
CA LYS A 47 -18.91 -4.75 -12.15
C LYS A 47 -17.59 -4.20 -12.72
N GLY A 48 -16.80 -5.08 -13.33
CA GLY A 48 -15.48 -4.73 -13.87
C GLY A 48 -14.32 -4.81 -12.85
N HIS A 49 -14.60 -4.88 -11.54
CA HIS A 49 -13.57 -4.89 -10.49
C HIS A 49 -13.61 -6.20 -9.68
N LYS A 50 -13.13 -7.27 -10.33
CA LYS A 50 -13.11 -8.63 -9.76
C LYS A 50 -11.82 -8.96 -9.02
N TRP A 51 -10.74 -8.24 -9.35
CA TRP A 51 -9.39 -8.54 -8.91
C TRP A 51 -8.76 -7.31 -8.27
N LEU A 52 -8.05 -7.53 -7.17
CA LEU A 52 -7.17 -6.57 -6.54
C LEU A 52 -5.75 -6.79 -7.08
N ALA A 53 -5.12 -5.73 -7.55
CA ALA A 53 -3.68 -5.65 -7.64
C ALA A 53 -3.21 -4.94 -6.37
N ALA A 54 -2.50 -5.65 -5.51
CA ALA A 54 -2.05 -5.14 -4.22
C ALA A 54 -0.53 -4.97 -4.27
N PRO A 55 -0.01 -3.78 -4.64
CA PRO A 55 1.40 -3.48 -4.39
C PRO A 55 1.68 -3.54 -2.90
N VAL A 56 2.93 -3.74 -2.53
CA VAL A 56 3.33 -3.83 -1.13
C VAL A 56 4.39 -2.79 -0.84
N PHE A 57 4.09 -1.90 0.09
CA PHE A 57 5.00 -0.81 0.49
C PHE A 57 5.52 -1.01 1.91
N CYS A 58 6.74 -0.54 2.13
CA CYS A 58 7.34 -0.34 3.45
C CYS A 58 7.52 1.17 3.65
N PHE A 59 7.58 1.65 4.89
CA PHE A 59 7.81 3.06 5.16
C PHE A 59 9.03 3.26 6.06
N LEU A 60 9.92 4.15 5.65
CA LEU A 60 11.01 4.62 6.48
C LEU A 60 10.54 5.81 7.32
N LEU A 61 10.72 5.72 8.63
CA LEU A 61 10.49 6.82 9.57
C LEU A 61 11.83 7.31 10.10
N GLN A 62 12.12 8.60 9.98
CA GLN A 62 13.34 9.20 10.50
C GLN A 62 13.02 10.28 11.52
N HIS A 63 13.50 10.08 12.75
CA HIS A 63 13.36 11.03 13.84
C HIS A 63 14.73 11.64 14.17
N ASN A 64 14.82 12.96 14.04
CA ASN A 64 16.03 13.71 14.38
C ASN A 64 15.97 14.10 15.85
N GLU A 65 16.91 13.63 16.68
CA GLU A 65 16.89 13.98 18.10
C GLU A 65 17.13 15.49 18.29
N HIS A 66 16.47 16.06 19.30
CA HIS A 66 16.60 17.47 19.67
C HIS A 66 17.19 17.61 21.08
N GLU A 67 17.98 18.66 21.30
CA GLU A 67 18.48 19.02 22.62
C GLU A 67 17.34 19.56 23.49
N PRO A 68 17.05 18.98 24.67
CA PRO A 68 15.89 19.39 25.48
C PRO A 68 15.90 20.87 25.91
N SER A 69 17.09 21.46 26.09
CA SER A 69 17.25 22.83 26.53
C SER A 69 17.05 23.88 25.42
N THR A 70 17.32 23.52 24.16
CA THR A 70 17.32 24.48 23.04
C THR A 70 16.35 24.13 21.92
N GLY A 71 15.81 22.91 21.91
CA GLY A 71 14.98 22.38 20.83
C GLY A 71 15.73 22.19 19.50
N ARG A 72 17.06 22.36 19.47
CA ARG A 72 17.85 22.23 18.25
C ARG A 72 18.16 20.77 17.95
N HIS A 73 18.13 20.41 16.68
CA HIS A 73 18.58 19.09 16.24
C HIS A 73 20.02 18.84 16.69
N ILE A 74 20.26 17.64 17.24
CA ILE A 74 21.59 17.13 17.58
C ILE A 74 22.19 16.48 16.33
N PRO A 75 23.19 17.10 15.68
CA PRO A 75 23.73 16.58 14.43
C PRO A 75 24.26 15.15 14.57
N GLY A 76 23.91 14.28 13.62
CA GLY A 76 24.32 12.88 13.62
C GLY A 76 23.51 11.96 14.52
N LYS A 77 22.52 12.48 15.26
CA LYS A 77 21.57 11.67 16.02
C LYS A 77 20.22 11.60 15.31
N THR A 78 20.11 10.62 14.42
CA THR A 78 18.87 10.27 13.75
C THR A 78 18.50 8.84 14.11
N ARG A 79 17.32 8.67 14.71
CA ARG A 79 16.70 7.37 14.98
C ARG A 79 15.90 6.97 13.75
N ARG A 80 16.00 5.70 13.33
CA ARG A 80 15.35 5.19 12.12
C ARG A 80 14.52 3.96 12.41
N LEU A 81 13.29 3.96 11.92
CA LEU A 81 12.36 2.84 12.01
C LEU A 81 11.94 2.42 10.61
N LEU A 82 11.67 1.13 10.45
CA LEU A 82 10.91 0.62 9.32
C LEU A 82 9.52 0.23 9.80
N PHE A 83 8.48 0.74 9.13
CA PHE A 83 7.11 0.30 9.30
C PHE A 83 6.79 -0.68 8.17
N ASP A 84 6.58 -1.94 8.54
CA ASP A 84 6.56 -3.14 7.70
C ASP A 84 7.86 -3.40 6.91
N LEU A 85 7.97 -4.57 6.28
CA LEU A 85 9.11 -5.00 5.47
C LEU A 85 8.71 -5.58 4.10
N GLY A 86 7.41 -5.67 3.80
CA GLY A 86 6.91 -6.26 2.57
C GLY A 86 6.93 -7.79 2.56
N ILE A 87 6.87 -8.37 1.35
CA ILE A 87 6.97 -9.82 1.14
C ILE A 87 8.44 -10.27 1.17
N ARG A 88 8.70 -11.37 1.88
CA ARG A 88 10.00 -12.06 1.82
C ARG A 88 10.31 -12.54 0.39
N LYS A 89 11.45 -12.11 -0.18
CA LYS A 89 11.89 -12.52 -1.54
C LYS A 89 11.94 -14.04 -1.72
N ASP A 90 12.36 -14.75 -0.68
CA ASP A 90 12.43 -16.19 -0.60
C ASP A 90 11.29 -16.76 0.27
N TRP A 91 10.04 -16.29 0.11
CA TRP A 91 8.88 -16.70 0.91
C TRP A 91 8.68 -18.22 1.05
N TRP A 92 9.25 -19.06 0.17
CA TRP A 92 9.25 -20.52 0.29
C TRP A 92 10.11 -21.04 1.46
N ASN A 93 10.94 -20.20 2.06
CA ASN A 93 11.71 -20.45 3.29
C ASN A 93 11.00 -19.95 4.55
N SER A 94 9.78 -19.42 4.43
CA SER A 94 8.95 -19.06 5.60
C SER A 94 8.51 -20.29 6.38
N ALA A 95 7.84 -20.10 7.52
CA ALA A 95 7.33 -21.20 8.32
C ALA A 95 6.47 -22.17 7.47
N PRO A 96 6.58 -23.50 7.65
CA PRO A 96 5.85 -24.47 6.83
C PRO A 96 4.34 -24.26 6.81
N SER A 97 3.75 -23.84 7.94
CA SER A 97 2.32 -23.49 8.04
C SER A 97 1.94 -22.38 7.04
N LEU A 98 2.74 -21.32 6.98
CA LEU A 98 2.56 -20.22 6.03
C LEU A 98 2.82 -20.67 4.59
N VAL A 99 3.92 -21.39 4.32
CA VAL A 99 4.25 -21.87 2.96
C VAL A 99 3.14 -22.77 2.40
N ASN A 100 2.55 -23.63 3.22
CA ASN A 100 1.43 -24.48 2.80
C ASN A 100 0.17 -23.65 2.49
N THR A 101 -0.14 -22.65 3.31
CA THR A 101 -1.22 -21.70 3.06
C THR A 101 -1.02 -20.96 1.74
N LEU A 102 0.16 -20.36 1.54
CA LEU A 102 0.51 -19.64 0.30
C LEU A 102 0.43 -20.55 -0.93
N ARG A 103 0.91 -21.80 -0.84
CA ARG A 103 0.78 -22.76 -1.95
C ARG A 103 -0.68 -23.11 -2.25
N SER A 104 -1.55 -23.17 -1.24
CA SER A 104 -2.97 -23.49 -1.42
C SER A 104 -3.77 -22.36 -2.11
N ILE A 105 -3.41 -21.10 -1.86
CA ILE A 105 -4.09 -19.94 -2.46
C ILE A 105 -3.50 -19.54 -3.83
N ARG A 106 -2.28 -19.98 -4.14
CA ARG A 106 -1.59 -19.69 -5.41
C ARG A 106 -2.13 -20.50 -6.60
N ASP A 107 -2.95 -21.52 -6.36
CA ASP A 107 -3.50 -22.42 -7.39
C ASP A 107 -5.00 -22.68 -7.15
N PRO A 108 -5.91 -21.66 -7.09
CA PRO A 108 -6.01 -20.48 -7.99
C PRO A 108 -6.37 -19.09 -7.34
N PRO A 109 -6.13 -17.91 -7.97
CA PRO A 109 -5.15 -17.50 -8.98
C PRO A 109 -4.15 -16.46 -8.43
N TRP A 110 -3.82 -16.51 -7.13
CA TRP A 110 -2.88 -15.55 -6.57
C TRP A 110 -1.49 -15.73 -7.19
N THR A 111 -0.79 -14.65 -7.50
CA THR A 111 0.63 -14.66 -7.86
C THR A 111 1.35 -13.65 -7.00
N LEU A 112 2.45 -14.08 -6.39
CA LEU A 112 3.34 -13.24 -5.60
C LEU A 112 4.55 -12.90 -6.46
N GLU A 113 4.74 -11.62 -6.77
CA GLU A 113 5.94 -11.11 -7.42
C GLU A 113 6.73 -10.31 -6.41
N THR A 114 8.01 -10.62 -6.22
CA THR A 114 8.96 -9.86 -5.39
C THR A 114 10.32 -9.89 -6.09
N LYS A 115 10.76 -8.75 -6.64
CA LYS A 115 12.01 -8.70 -7.42
C LYS A 115 13.24 -8.60 -6.53
N GLU A 116 13.14 -7.84 -5.44
CA GLU A 116 14.22 -7.56 -4.52
C GLU A 116 13.83 -7.75 -3.06
N SER A 117 14.83 -7.95 -2.19
CA SER A 117 14.62 -7.96 -0.74
C SER A 117 14.49 -6.53 -0.23
N ILE A 118 13.84 -6.37 0.93
CA ILE A 118 13.76 -5.06 1.59
C ILE A 118 15.15 -4.46 1.87
N HIS A 119 16.13 -5.30 2.22
CA HIS A 119 17.53 -4.91 2.38
C HIS A 119 18.08 -4.21 1.13
N ASN A 120 17.79 -4.73 -0.07
CA ASN A 120 18.25 -4.13 -1.32
C ASN A 120 17.46 -2.85 -1.65
N CYS A 121 16.14 -2.85 -1.41
CA CYS A 121 15.29 -1.68 -1.62
C CYS A 121 15.68 -0.49 -0.71
N ALA A 122 16.19 -0.78 0.49
CA ALA A 122 16.65 0.19 1.47
C ALA A 122 18.18 0.45 1.43
N SER A 123 18.89 0.00 0.40
CA SER A 123 20.37 0.00 0.33
C SER A 123 21.04 1.37 0.42
N ASN A 124 20.30 2.47 0.26
CA ASN A 124 20.79 3.83 0.49
C ASN A 124 20.82 4.22 1.99
N ILE A 125 20.46 3.32 2.88
CA ILE A 125 20.57 3.46 4.34
C ILE A 125 21.49 2.37 4.86
N ASP A 126 22.34 2.73 5.82
CA ASP A 126 23.02 1.75 6.63
C ASP A 126 22.00 1.04 7.54
N ILE A 127 21.72 -0.23 7.24
CA ILE A 127 20.74 -1.03 7.98
C ILE A 127 21.09 -1.18 9.46
N ASP A 128 22.38 -1.02 9.83
CA ASP A 128 22.83 -1.05 11.22
C ASP A 128 22.30 0.14 12.03
N THR A 129 21.81 1.17 11.34
CA THR A 129 21.21 2.36 11.96
C THR A 129 19.70 2.24 12.15
N ILE A 130 19.07 1.15 11.70
CA ILE A 130 17.64 0.87 11.95
C ILE A 130 17.51 0.34 13.38
N GLU A 131 16.91 1.15 14.26
CA GLU A 131 16.77 0.77 15.66
C GLU A 131 15.60 -0.21 15.90
N ALA A 132 14.56 -0.15 15.07
CA ALA A 132 13.44 -1.06 15.18
C ALA A 132 12.68 -1.25 13.86
N ILE A 133 12.11 -2.44 13.72
CA ILE A 133 11.11 -2.79 12.72
C ILE A 133 9.77 -2.85 13.44
N ILE A 134 8.78 -2.13 12.94
CA ILE A 134 7.40 -2.16 13.42
C ILE A 134 6.59 -2.96 12.43
N TRP A 135 6.05 -4.09 12.85
CA TRP A 135 5.04 -4.80 12.08
C TRP A 135 3.68 -4.17 12.36
N SER A 136 3.05 -3.61 11.33
CA SER A 136 1.64 -3.22 11.39
C SER A 136 0.80 -4.42 11.80
N HIS A 137 1.15 -5.61 11.31
CA HIS A 137 0.67 -6.90 11.77
C HIS A 137 1.52 -8.05 11.18
N HIS A 138 1.15 -9.29 11.49
CA HIS A 138 1.98 -10.48 11.26
C HIS A 138 1.74 -11.21 9.92
N HIS A 139 0.99 -10.63 8.97
CA HIS A 139 0.81 -11.27 7.67
C HIS A 139 2.07 -11.19 6.81
N PHE A 140 2.21 -12.17 5.91
CA PHE A 140 3.45 -12.48 5.19
C PHE A 140 3.98 -11.37 4.29
N ASP A 141 3.10 -10.46 3.87
CA ASP A 141 3.34 -9.30 3.04
C ASP A 141 3.68 -8.04 3.85
N HIS A 142 3.78 -8.16 5.17
CA HIS A 142 4.22 -7.08 6.07
C HIS A 142 5.48 -7.45 6.84
N THR A 143 5.74 -8.74 7.04
CA THR A 143 6.79 -9.21 7.95
C THR A 143 8.19 -9.26 7.34
N GLY A 144 8.30 -9.43 6.02
CA GLY A 144 9.57 -9.56 5.30
C GLY A 144 10.52 -10.60 5.89
N ASP A 145 11.81 -10.25 5.99
CA ASP A 145 12.84 -11.09 6.63
C ASP A 145 13.66 -10.25 7.63
N PRO A 146 13.25 -10.21 8.91
CA PRO A 146 13.98 -9.48 9.95
C PRO A 146 15.41 -9.99 10.16
N SER A 147 15.73 -11.24 9.77
CA SER A 147 17.08 -11.80 9.94
C SER A 147 18.15 -11.12 9.10
N LEU A 148 17.75 -10.32 8.12
CA LEU A 148 18.64 -9.48 7.32
C LEU A 148 19.11 -8.21 8.07
N PHE A 149 18.55 -7.92 9.24
CA PHE A 149 18.92 -6.79 10.09
C PHE A 149 19.72 -7.27 11.30
N PRO A 150 20.62 -6.44 11.85
CA PRO A 150 21.38 -6.78 13.04
C PRO A 150 20.47 -7.15 14.22
N LEU A 151 21.02 -7.91 15.16
CA LEU A 151 20.32 -8.30 16.38
C LEU A 151 19.99 -7.10 17.28
N SER A 152 20.65 -5.95 17.09
CA SER A 152 20.34 -4.70 17.76
C SER A 152 19.05 -4.04 17.27
N THR A 153 18.53 -4.42 16.09
CA THR A 153 17.25 -3.94 15.58
C THR A 153 16.12 -4.64 16.33
N ALA A 154 15.38 -3.90 17.14
CA ALA A 154 14.21 -4.41 17.86
C ALA A 154 13.08 -4.78 16.87
N LEU A 155 12.23 -5.72 17.27
CA LEU A 155 11.00 -6.03 16.57
C LEU A 155 9.82 -5.57 17.44
N ILE A 156 8.99 -4.69 16.90
CA ILE A 156 7.81 -4.13 17.57
C ILE A 156 6.56 -4.73 16.93
N VAL A 157 5.66 -5.26 17.77
CA VAL A 157 4.39 -5.88 17.37
C VAL A 157 3.24 -5.35 18.23
N GLY A 158 2.01 -5.39 17.72
CA GLY A 158 0.85 -5.00 18.52
C GLY A 158 0.37 -6.10 19.50
N PRO A 159 -0.64 -5.78 20.32
CA PRO A 159 -1.09 -6.65 21.42
C PRO A 159 -1.58 -8.03 20.97
N GLY A 160 -1.16 -9.07 21.71
CA GLY A 160 -1.62 -10.44 21.57
C GLY A 160 -0.90 -11.26 20.51
N VAL A 161 0.07 -10.68 19.79
CA VAL A 161 0.94 -11.38 18.83
C VAL A 161 1.75 -12.46 19.53
N SER A 162 2.34 -12.17 20.70
CA SER A 162 3.15 -13.14 21.44
C SER A 162 2.32 -14.36 21.81
N ASP A 163 1.16 -14.14 22.43
CA ASP A 163 0.26 -15.21 22.88
C ASP A 163 -0.32 -16.03 21.71
N SER A 164 -0.51 -15.40 20.55
CA SER A 164 -1.18 -16.04 19.40
C SER A 164 -0.22 -16.78 18.49
N LEU A 165 1.04 -16.34 18.38
CA LEU A 165 1.95 -16.80 17.33
C LEU A 165 3.29 -17.33 17.86
N LEU A 166 3.58 -17.17 19.14
CA LEU A 166 4.81 -17.68 19.73
C LEU A 166 4.59 -19.00 20.50
N PRO A 167 5.59 -19.88 20.52
CA PRO A 167 6.89 -19.76 19.83
C PRO A 167 6.75 -19.88 18.29
N GLY A 168 7.64 -19.24 17.55
CA GLY A 168 7.72 -19.40 16.09
C GLY A 168 8.28 -20.76 15.69
N TYR A 169 8.12 -21.15 14.42
CA TYR A 169 8.69 -22.38 13.87
C TYR A 169 10.24 -22.37 13.97
N PRO A 170 10.91 -23.47 14.36
CA PRO A 170 10.39 -24.82 14.53
C PRO A 170 9.80 -25.15 15.91
N ASP A 171 9.99 -24.27 16.91
CA ASP A 171 9.54 -24.53 18.28
C ASP A 171 8.00 -24.53 18.38
N GLY A 172 7.33 -23.68 17.60
CA GLY A 172 5.90 -23.75 17.35
C GLY A 172 5.61 -24.29 15.95
N PRO A 173 5.29 -25.59 15.80
CA PRO A 173 5.12 -26.22 14.49
C PRO A 173 3.96 -25.66 13.66
N ASP A 174 2.94 -25.10 14.33
CA ASP A 174 1.74 -24.53 13.70
C ASP A 174 1.85 -23.02 13.44
N SER A 175 2.88 -22.36 14.00
CA SER A 175 3.08 -20.91 13.85
C SER A 175 3.37 -20.54 12.39
N SER A 176 2.81 -19.41 11.96
CA SER A 176 3.13 -18.80 10.67
C SER A 176 4.44 -17.99 10.71
N LEU A 177 4.96 -17.70 11.91
CA LEU A 177 6.21 -16.98 12.12
C LEU A 177 7.38 -17.94 12.25
N LEU A 178 8.59 -17.47 11.92
CA LEU A 178 9.82 -18.18 12.22
C LEU A 178 10.37 -17.70 13.57
N LYS A 179 10.98 -18.63 14.31
CA LYS A 179 11.77 -18.29 15.49
C LYS A 179 12.88 -17.29 15.17
N SER A 180 13.50 -17.40 13.99
CA SER A 180 14.54 -16.49 13.52
C SER A 180 14.07 -15.05 13.30
N ASP A 181 12.76 -14.81 13.22
CA ASP A 181 12.23 -13.45 13.03
C ASP A 181 12.48 -12.60 14.29
N TYR A 182 12.50 -13.21 15.49
CA TYR A 182 12.64 -12.53 16.77
C TYR A 182 13.76 -13.06 17.67
N GLU A 183 14.36 -14.22 17.36
CA GLU A 183 15.42 -14.79 18.21
C GLU A 183 16.67 -13.89 18.24
N GLY A 184 17.14 -13.60 19.46
CA GLY A 184 18.36 -12.83 19.69
C GLY A 184 18.20 -11.30 19.58
N ARG A 185 17.02 -10.80 19.19
CA ARG A 185 16.67 -9.37 19.20
C ARG A 185 15.67 -9.05 20.31
N GLU A 186 15.55 -7.77 20.65
CA GLU A 186 14.50 -7.28 21.55
C GLU A 186 13.14 -7.39 20.83
N LEU A 187 12.22 -8.18 21.38
CA LEU A 187 10.82 -8.23 20.94
C LEU A 187 9.98 -7.36 21.88
N ILE A 188 9.32 -6.34 21.33
CA ILE A 188 8.47 -5.40 22.06
C ILE A 188 7.03 -5.59 21.58
N GLU A 189 6.20 -6.19 22.40
CA GLU A 189 4.76 -6.20 22.23
C GLU A 189 4.17 -4.97 22.89
N LEU A 190 3.45 -4.15 22.12
CA LEU A 190 2.84 -2.93 22.63
C LEU A 190 1.63 -3.26 23.52
N ASP A 191 1.44 -2.47 24.58
CA ASP A 191 0.21 -2.43 25.35
C ASP A 191 -0.33 -1.00 25.37
N PHE A 192 -1.60 -0.91 25.02
CA PHE A 192 -2.35 0.33 24.91
C PHE A 192 -3.28 0.55 26.10
N ASP A 193 -3.30 -0.35 27.09
CA ASP A 193 -4.09 -0.17 28.32
C ASP A 193 -3.57 1.05 29.07
N PRO A 194 -4.41 2.09 29.22
CA PRO A 194 -4.09 3.21 30.08
C PRO A 194 -4.29 2.75 31.53
N HIS A 195 -3.36 1.96 32.08
CA HIS A 195 -3.44 1.59 33.48
C HIS A 195 -3.36 2.87 34.33
N VAL A 196 -4.53 3.21 34.87
CA VAL A 196 -4.84 4.35 35.71
C VAL A 196 -4.20 4.15 37.08
N ASP A 197 -2.92 4.48 37.25
CA ASP A 197 -2.40 4.84 38.57
C ASP A 197 -2.81 6.30 38.87
N THR A 198 -4.05 6.46 39.35
CA THR A 198 -4.68 7.78 39.62
C THR A 198 -4.24 8.45 40.92
N ASP A 199 -3.22 7.94 41.61
CA ASP A 199 -2.84 8.45 42.93
C ASP A 199 -1.51 9.23 42.97
N THR A 200 -0.94 9.60 41.82
CA THR A 200 0.17 10.55 41.79
C THR A 200 0.00 11.59 40.68
N ASP A 201 0.07 12.87 41.05
CA ASP A 201 0.18 14.05 40.17
C ASP A 201 1.45 14.06 39.28
N ASN A 202 2.04 12.89 39.00
CA ASN A 202 3.27 12.71 38.23
C ASN A 202 3.00 11.70 37.09
N ASN A 203 2.84 12.24 35.89
CA ASN A 203 3.07 11.62 34.57
C ASN A 203 2.87 10.10 34.42
N GLU A 204 1.73 9.74 33.82
CA GLU A 204 1.64 8.97 32.57
C GLU A 204 2.79 7.97 32.29
N GLU A 205 2.75 6.77 32.89
CA GLU A 205 3.58 5.65 32.42
C GLU A 205 2.76 4.34 32.50
N ALA A 206 2.41 3.78 31.33
CA ALA A 206 1.93 2.41 31.20
C ALA A 206 3.02 1.56 30.50
N VAL A 207 3.09 0.29 30.89
CA VAL A 207 4.11 -0.72 30.51
C VAL A 207 3.59 -1.57 29.34
N VAL A 208 4.45 -2.22 28.52
CA VAL A 208 4.48 -3.69 28.24
C VAL A 208 5.72 -4.10 27.41
N SER A 209 6.21 -5.29 27.79
CA SER A 209 7.36 -6.12 27.40
C SER A 209 8.72 -5.41 27.22
N GLY A 210 9.53 -5.43 28.28
CA GLY A 210 10.91 -4.93 28.34
C GLY A 210 11.12 -3.88 29.43
N GLU A 211 12.22 -3.12 29.33
CA GLU A 211 12.50 -1.95 30.20
C GLU A 211 11.97 -0.63 29.61
N LYS A 212 11.56 -0.61 28.33
CA LYS A 212 11.05 0.58 27.65
C LYS A 212 9.63 0.92 28.13
N ARG A 213 9.41 2.20 28.38
CA ARG A 213 8.11 2.77 28.74
C ARG A 213 7.70 3.79 27.70
N PHE A 214 6.42 3.76 27.34
CA PHE A 214 5.86 4.72 26.42
C PHE A 214 4.70 5.46 27.05
N LYS A 215 4.50 6.71 26.61
CA LYS A 215 3.35 7.50 27.00
C LYS A 215 2.12 7.01 26.24
N THR A 216 1.09 6.56 26.96
CA THR A 216 -0.20 6.18 26.38
C THR A 216 -1.18 7.35 26.39
N LEU A 217 -2.03 7.42 25.37
CA LEU A 217 -3.07 8.44 25.23
C LEU A 217 -4.22 7.94 24.36
N THR A 218 -5.20 8.79 24.09
CA THR A 218 -6.26 8.53 23.10
C THR A 218 -6.21 9.61 22.03
N ILE A 219 -6.13 9.21 20.76
CA ILE A 219 -6.23 10.09 19.60
C ILE A 219 -7.52 9.74 18.86
N GLY A 220 -8.44 10.70 18.78
CA GLY A 220 -9.80 10.48 18.29
C GLY A 220 -10.51 9.43 19.14
N GLN A 221 -10.72 8.25 18.56
CA GLN A 221 -11.37 7.11 19.21
C GLN A 221 -10.44 5.90 19.34
N LEU A 222 -9.13 6.09 19.14
CA LEU A 222 -8.13 5.02 19.14
C LEU A 222 -7.17 5.23 20.32
N ALA A 223 -6.91 4.13 21.04
CA ALA A 223 -5.81 4.12 21.99
C ALA A 223 -4.49 4.28 21.23
N ALA A 224 -3.57 5.03 21.81
CA ALA A 224 -2.35 5.44 21.16
C ALA A 224 -1.16 5.37 22.11
N ILE A 225 0.01 5.22 21.52
CA ILE A 225 1.31 5.29 22.17
C ILE A 225 2.12 6.36 21.46
N ASP A 226 2.67 7.32 22.20
CA ASP A 226 3.68 8.25 21.71
C ASP A 226 5.06 7.58 21.78
N TYR A 227 5.56 7.12 20.62
CA TYR A 227 6.75 6.26 20.54
C TYR A 227 8.03 6.99 20.95
N PHE A 228 8.16 8.26 20.56
CA PHE A 228 9.30 9.10 20.95
C PHE A 228 9.07 9.87 22.25
N GLY A 229 7.82 9.94 22.71
CA GLY A 229 7.42 10.69 23.90
C GLY A 229 7.38 12.22 23.67
N ASP A 230 7.52 12.66 22.43
CA ASP A 230 7.61 14.06 22.04
C ASP A 230 6.47 14.48 21.10
N GLY A 231 5.53 13.59 20.78
CA GLY A 231 4.37 13.84 19.94
C GLY A 231 4.64 13.86 18.43
N SER A 232 5.79 13.36 17.98
CA SER A 232 6.17 13.26 16.57
C SER A 232 5.71 11.97 15.88
N LEU A 233 5.60 10.86 16.60
CA LEU A 233 5.12 9.57 16.09
C LEU A 233 4.22 8.88 17.10
N TYR A 234 2.99 8.59 16.68
CA TYR A 234 2.05 7.79 17.45
C TYR A 234 1.82 6.43 16.81
N LEU A 235 1.83 5.36 17.60
CA LEU A 235 1.30 4.06 17.22
C LEU A 235 -0.14 3.97 17.71
N LEU A 236 -1.06 3.45 16.91
CA LEU A 236 -2.50 3.42 17.19
C LEU A 236 -2.98 1.97 17.22
N ASP A 237 -3.70 1.58 18.27
CA ASP A 237 -4.38 0.29 18.35
C ASP A 237 -5.53 0.24 17.34
N THR A 238 -5.45 -0.65 16.35
CA THR A 238 -6.40 -0.73 15.24
C THR A 238 -6.83 -2.17 14.98
N PRO A 239 -7.50 -2.81 15.95
CA PRO A 239 -7.73 -4.24 15.93
C PRO A 239 -8.75 -4.66 14.86
N GLY A 240 -8.68 -5.93 14.49
CA GLY A 240 -9.73 -6.64 13.76
C GLY A 240 -9.26 -7.26 12.45
N HIS A 241 -8.38 -6.62 11.70
CA HIS A 241 -7.79 -7.24 10.51
C HIS A 241 -6.95 -8.46 10.92
N ALA A 242 -5.99 -8.26 11.82
CA ALA A 242 -5.16 -9.32 12.40
C ALA A 242 -5.02 -9.09 13.91
N VAL A 243 -4.60 -10.14 14.63
CA VAL A 243 -4.13 -9.98 16.02
C VAL A 243 -2.95 -9.02 16.02
N GLY A 244 -2.99 -8.05 16.95
CA GLY A 244 -1.96 -7.02 17.11
C GLY A 244 -1.89 -6.02 15.96
N HIS A 245 -2.97 -5.83 15.18
CA HIS A 245 -2.95 -4.84 14.10
C HIS A 245 -2.84 -3.40 14.64
N ILE A 246 -1.85 -2.66 14.16
CA ILE A 246 -1.56 -1.27 14.53
C ILE A 246 -1.40 -0.38 13.30
N CYS A 247 -1.71 0.91 13.46
CA CYS A 247 -1.39 1.96 12.49
C CYS A 247 -0.32 2.89 13.08
N ALA A 248 0.37 3.65 12.23
CA ALA A 248 1.26 4.73 12.67
C ALA A 248 0.73 6.09 12.20
N LEU A 249 0.70 7.08 13.08
CA LEU A 249 0.37 8.47 12.80
C LEU A 249 1.61 9.34 13.03
N ALA A 250 2.24 9.74 11.93
CA ALA A 250 3.46 10.53 11.92
C ALA A 250 3.13 12.01 11.74
N ARG A 251 3.61 12.89 12.63
CA ARG A 251 3.59 14.34 12.40
C ARG A 251 4.76 14.70 11.50
N VAL A 252 4.49 15.21 10.31
CA VAL A 252 5.54 15.50 9.33
C VAL A 252 5.84 16.99 9.20
N THR A 253 4.88 17.85 9.55
CA THR A 253 5.12 19.28 9.76
C THR A 253 4.53 19.74 11.08
N SER A 254 5.20 20.70 11.71
CA SER A 254 4.71 21.40 12.88
C SER A 254 4.74 22.91 12.60
N SER A 255 3.62 23.59 12.85
CA SER A 255 3.52 25.03 12.70
C SER A 255 3.62 25.73 14.04
N THR A 256 4.53 26.69 14.14
CA THR A 256 4.56 27.66 15.25
C THR A 256 3.58 28.82 15.05
N ARG A 257 2.91 28.90 13.89
CA ARG A 257 1.91 29.94 13.56
C ARG A 257 0.51 29.37 13.74
N MET A 258 -0.32 30.08 14.53
CA MET A 258 -1.68 29.66 14.89
C MET A 258 -2.63 29.42 13.70
N ASP A 259 -2.29 29.84 12.48
CA ASP A 259 -3.12 29.75 11.28
C ASP A 259 -2.78 28.61 10.33
N THR A 260 -1.68 27.89 10.53
CA THR A 260 -1.32 26.71 9.73
C THR A 260 -1.43 25.46 10.60
N PRO A 261 -2.25 24.45 10.22
CA PRO A 261 -2.33 23.21 10.99
C PRO A 261 -1.07 22.36 10.79
N ASP A 262 -0.66 21.65 11.84
CA ASP A 262 0.30 20.55 11.72
C ASP A 262 -0.22 19.51 10.72
N THR A 263 0.68 18.89 9.96
CA THR A 263 0.29 17.89 8.98
C THR A 263 0.81 16.51 9.37
N PHE A 264 0.02 15.49 9.02
CA PHE A 264 0.29 14.12 9.42
C PHE A 264 0.20 13.15 8.26
N VAL A 265 0.91 12.04 8.37
CA VAL A 265 0.73 10.85 7.53
C VAL A 265 0.27 9.71 8.43
N LEU A 266 -0.85 9.08 8.09
CA LEU A 266 -1.34 7.87 8.76
C LEU A 266 -1.04 6.66 7.87
N LEU A 267 -0.17 5.78 8.34
CA LEU A 267 0.18 4.50 7.73
C LEU A 267 -0.78 3.44 8.28
N ALA A 268 -1.70 2.99 7.44
CA ALA A 268 -2.88 2.24 7.86
C ALA A 268 -2.69 0.71 7.87
N GLY A 269 -1.56 0.20 7.37
CA GLY A 269 -1.38 -1.24 7.15
C GLY A 269 -2.55 -1.81 6.34
N ASP A 270 -3.17 -2.85 6.90
CA ASP A 270 -4.31 -3.57 6.31
C ASP A 270 -5.65 -3.29 7.01
N ALA A 271 -5.73 -2.17 7.73
CA ALA A 271 -7.02 -1.66 8.18
C ALA A 271 -8.01 -1.53 6.99
N PHE A 272 -7.50 -1.23 5.79
CA PHE A 272 -8.18 -1.36 4.50
C PHE A 272 -7.18 -1.73 3.39
N HIS A 273 -7.66 -2.44 2.35
CA HIS A 273 -6.85 -2.86 1.20
C HIS A 273 -7.20 -2.06 -0.06
N HIS A 274 -8.42 -1.50 -0.12
CA HIS A 274 -8.85 -0.65 -1.22
C HIS A 274 -9.44 0.66 -0.70
N PRO A 275 -9.07 1.84 -1.23
CA PRO A 275 -9.55 3.13 -0.72
C PRO A 275 -11.09 3.28 -0.69
N GLY A 276 -11.79 2.55 -1.56
CA GLY A 276 -13.26 2.47 -1.54
C GLY A 276 -13.87 1.87 -0.26
N GLU A 277 -13.09 1.15 0.56
CA GLU A 277 -13.52 0.70 1.91
C GLU A 277 -13.57 1.88 2.89
N LEU A 278 -12.65 2.83 2.75
CA LEU A 278 -12.56 4.02 3.60
C LEU A 278 -13.49 5.15 3.09
N ARG A 279 -13.61 5.29 1.77
CA ARG A 279 -14.19 6.46 1.10
C ARG A 279 -15.33 6.10 0.13
N PRO A 280 -16.33 6.98 -0.07
CA PRO A 280 -16.56 8.20 0.72
C PRO A 280 -17.06 7.89 2.13
N SER A 281 -17.21 8.92 2.97
CA SER A 281 -17.74 8.80 4.33
C SER A 281 -18.69 9.94 4.67
N GLU A 282 -19.34 9.89 5.84
CA GLU A 282 -20.26 10.96 6.28
C GLU A 282 -19.54 12.31 6.50
N TRP A 283 -18.21 12.26 6.63
CA TRP A 283 -17.34 13.42 6.81
C TRP A 283 -16.57 13.80 5.54
N LEU A 284 -16.41 12.89 4.57
CA LEU A 284 -15.72 13.12 3.31
C LEU A 284 -16.56 12.66 2.11
N ARG A 285 -17.23 13.63 1.48
CA ARG A 285 -18.12 13.40 0.33
C ARG A 285 -17.40 13.52 -1.00
N ILE A 286 -17.84 12.73 -1.98
CA ILE A 286 -17.44 12.93 -3.39
C ILE A 286 -17.92 14.31 -3.89
N PRO A 287 -17.02 15.16 -4.44
CA PRO A 287 -17.39 16.47 -4.98
C PRO A 287 -18.42 16.39 -6.12
N ASP A 288 -19.27 17.42 -6.25
CA ASP A 288 -20.28 17.51 -7.33
C ASP A 288 -19.67 17.60 -8.74
N LYS A 289 -18.39 17.93 -8.82
CA LYS A 289 -17.61 17.90 -10.06
C LYS A 289 -16.29 17.25 -9.75
N LEU A 290 -16.07 16.08 -10.31
CA LEU A 290 -14.83 15.34 -10.15
C LEU A 290 -14.40 14.80 -11.51
N ALA A 291 -13.21 15.26 -11.93
CA ALA A 291 -12.49 14.66 -13.03
C ALA A 291 -11.82 13.38 -12.50
N VAL A 292 -12.32 12.20 -12.89
CA VAL A 292 -11.64 10.94 -12.59
C VAL A 292 -10.77 10.62 -13.81
N THR A 293 -9.45 10.53 -13.64
CA THR A 293 -8.58 10.04 -14.70
C THR A 293 -8.87 8.55 -14.89
N VAL A 294 -9.51 8.25 -16.02
CA VAL A 294 -10.18 6.98 -16.30
C VAL A 294 -9.16 5.90 -16.73
N ASP A 295 -7.96 6.31 -17.15
CA ASP A 295 -6.97 5.43 -17.74
C ASP A 295 -5.56 5.73 -17.20
N ARG A 296 -4.75 4.67 -17.04
CA ARG A 296 -3.31 4.79 -16.77
C ARG A 296 -2.52 5.04 -18.06
N ASP A 297 -3.13 4.84 -19.23
CA ASP A 297 -2.52 5.18 -20.52
C ASP A 297 -2.59 6.70 -20.76
N PRO A 298 -1.45 7.41 -20.82
CA PRO A 298 -1.40 8.83 -21.15
C PRO A 298 -1.98 9.18 -22.53
N LYS A 299 -2.22 8.18 -23.40
CA LYS A 299 -2.76 8.32 -24.75
C LYS A 299 -4.28 8.12 -24.83
N SER A 300 -4.93 7.77 -23.71
CA SER A 300 -6.37 7.55 -23.65
C SER A 300 -7.15 8.85 -23.89
N GLN A 301 -8.12 8.82 -24.80
CA GLN A 301 -8.95 9.98 -25.17
C GLN A 301 -10.22 10.13 -24.31
N VAL A 302 -10.34 9.40 -23.20
CA VAL A 302 -11.55 9.45 -22.37
C VAL A 302 -11.57 10.73 -21.52
N SER A 303 -12.61 11.54 -21.69
CA SER A 303 -12.80 12.78 -20.93
C SER A 303 -13.00 12.49 -19.43
N PRO A 304 -12.16 13.06 -18.52
CA PRO A 304 -12.24 12.81 -17.08
C PRO A 304 -13.53 13.30 -16.40
N GLU A 305 -14.22 14.29 -16.96
CA GLU A 305 -15.10 15.19 -16.19
C GLU A 305 -16.52 14.66 -15.87
N SER A 306 -16.95 13.50 -16.37
CA SER A 306 -18.39 13.11 -16.32
C SER A 306 -18.74 11.84 -15.53
N HIS A 307 -17.78 11.16 -14.89
CA HIS A 307 -18.00 9.78 -14.46
C HIS A 307 -18.31 9.59 -12.97
N ALA A 308 -17.92 10.51 -12.07
CA ALA A 308 -18.11 10.29 -10.63
C ALA A 308 -19.60 10.14 -10.23
N HIS A 309 -20.47 11.02 -10.73
CA HIS A 309 -21.91 10.89 -10.52
C HIS A 309 -22.51 9.65 -11.17
N THR A 310 -22.07 9.34 -12.39
CA THR A 310 -22.50 8.15 -13.12
C THR A 310 -22.11 6.85 -12.39
N ILE A 311 -20.93 6.82 -11.74
CA ILE A 311 -20.51 5.71 -10.89
C ILE A 311 -21.39 5.65 -9.65
N ILE A 312 -21.60 6.77 -8.94
CA ILE A 312 -22.43 6.81 -7.72
C ILE A 312 -23.87 6.34 -8.00
N ASP A 313 -24.46 6.78 -9.12
CA ASP A 313 -25.84 6.50 -9.47
C ASP A 313 -26.02 5.12 -10.16
N SER A 314 -24.93 4.47 -10.56
CA SER A 314 -24.98 3.13 -11.15
C SER A 314 -25.38 2.08 -10.12
N SER A 315 -26.39 1.28 -10.45
CA SER A 315 -26.75 0.10 -9.64
C SER A 315 -25.63 -0.93 -9.56
N ASP A 316 -24.72 -0.94 -10.53
CA ASP A 316 -23.64 -1.92 -10.65
C ASP A 316 -22.37 -1.50 -9.86
N SER A 317 -22.35 -0.29 -9.30
CA SER A 317 -21.25 0.22 -8.45
C SER A 317 -21.45 -0.09 -6.97
N GLY A 318 -22.62 -0.60 -6.57
CA GLY A 318 -22.91 -0.90 -5.17
C GLY A 318 -22.85 0.29 -4.20
N MET A 319 -22.57 1.51 -4.69
CA MET A 319 -22.45 2.71 -3.88
C MET A 319 -23.81 3.12 -3.33
N LYS A 320 -23.85 3.48 -2.05
CA LYS A 320 -25.07 3.93 -1.36
C LYS A 320 -25.10 5.45 -1.23
N GLY A 321 -24.72 6.14 -2.30
CA GLY A 321 -24.62 7.60 -2.36
C GLY A 321 -23.22 8.15 -2.05
N PRO A 322 -23.07 9.49 -2.05
CA PRO A 322 -21.77 10.16 -2.09
C PRO A 322 -21.08 10.28 -0.72
N VAL A 323 -21.67 9.73 0.35
CA VAL A 323 -21.24 9.83 1.75
C VAL A 323 -21.17 8.47 2.45
N SER A 324 -21.31 7.38 1.69
CA SER A 324 -21.26 6.01 2.21
C SER A 324 -20.07 5.30 1.57
N PRO A 325 -19.27 4.54 2.33
CA PRO A 325 -18.17 3.78 1.76
C PRO A 325 -18.65 2.94 0.58
N ALA A 326 -17.88 2.95 -0.50
CA ALA A 326 -18.21 2.19 -1.69
C ALA A 326 -18.14 0.68 -1.40
N LEU A 327 -17.24 0.29 -0.49
CA LEU A 327 -16.97 -1.08 -0.10
C LEU A 327 -17.11 -1.24 1.42
N GLN A 328 -17.47 -2.44 1.85
CA GLN A 328 -17.65 -2.83 3.24
C GLN A 328 -16.87 -4.12 3.48
N LYS A 329 -16.20 -4.19 4.64
CA LYS A 329 -15.60 -5.43 5.15
C LYS A 329 -16.64 -6.55 5.14
N ARG A 330 -16.22 -7.75 4.73
CA ARG A 330 -17.11 -8.90 4.71
C ARG A 330 -17.42 -9.41 6.11
N LYS A 331 -18.72 -9.59 6.41
CA LYS A 331 -19.17 -10.18 7.68
C LYS A 331 -18.77 -11.66 7.83
N ASP A 332 -18.64 -12.37 6.71
CA ASP A 332 -18.17 -13.75 6.62
C ASP A 332 -16.67 -13.85 6.23
N GLY A 333 -15.97 -12.71 6.20
CA GLY A 333 -14.56 -12.57 5.81
C GLY A 333 -13.55 -13.12 6.83
N GLN A 334 -13.94 -14.09 7.66
CA GLN A 334 -13.07 -14.69 8.69
C GLN A 334 -11.77 -15.28 8.13
N ARG A 335 -11.66 -15.47 6.81
CA ARG A 335 -10.43 -15.93 6.15
C ARG A 335 -9.28 -14.93 6.20
N TRP A 336 -9.57 -13.62 6.19
CA TRP A 336 -8.56 -12.56 6.10
C TRP A 336 -8.71 -11.50 7.19
N HIS A 337 -9.73 -11.65 8.05
CA HIS A 337 -9.96 -10.80 9.19
C HIS A 337 -10.13 -11.64 10.44
N HIS A 338 -9.27 -11.41 11.42
CA HIS A 338 -9.35 -12.05 12.73
C HIS A 338 -10.69 -11.75 13.43
N ASP A 339 -11.12 -10.49 13.41
CA ASP A 339 -12.43 -10.03 13.89
C ASP A 339 -13.02 -9.02 12.89
N PRO A 340 -13.87 -9.47 11.94
CA PRO A 340 -14.47 -8.59 10.94
C PRO A 340 -15.33 -7.46 11.53
N VAL A 341 -15.90 -7.65 12.73
CA VAL A 341 -16.73 -6.63 13.39
C VAL A 341 -15.84 -5.52 13.93
N ARG A 342 -14.77 -5.87 14.65
CA ARG A 342 -13.77 -4.88 15.09
C ARG A 342 -13.08 -4.22 13.91
N ALA A 343 -12.77 -4.96 12.84
CA ALA A 343 -12.16 -4.39 11.63
C ALA A 343 -13.04 -3.29 11.02
N ALA A 344 -14.36 -3.52 10.94
CA ALA A 344 -15.31 -2.51 10.48
C ALA A 344 -15.41 -1.30 11.42
N GLN A 345 -15.32 -1.50 12.74
CA GLN A 345 -15.29 -0.41 13.72
C GLN A 345 -14.01 0.42 13.60
N THR A 346 -12.85 -0.23 13.48
CA THR A 346 -11.56 0.40 13.22
C THR A 346 -11.61 1.24 11.95
N LEU A 347 -12.13 0.67 10.86
CA LEU A 347 -12.29 1.37 9.58
C LEU A 347 -13.18 2.63 9.73
N HIS A 348 -14.30 2.52 10.44
CA HIS A 348 -15.17 3.67 10.72
C HIS A 348 -14.44 4.78 11.51
N ARG A 349 -13.61 4.42 12.49
CA ARG A 349 -12.78 5.40 13.22
C ARG A 349 -11.75 6.06 12.31
N LEU A 350 -11.12 5.30 11.42
CA LEU A 350 -10.14 5.83 10.45
C LEU A 350 -10.78 6.79 9.43
N GLN A 351 -12.08 6.70 9.14
CA GLN A 351 -12.78 7.68 8.31
C GLN A 351 -12.74 9.09 8.90
N GLU A 352 -12.70 9.22 10.23
CA GLU A 352 -12.60 10.52 10.89
C GLU A 352 -11.23 11.16 10.67
N PHE A 353 -10.16 10.35 10.63
CA PHE A 353 -8.80 10.80 10.30
C PHE A 353 -8.71 11.15 8.82
N ASP A 354 -9.27 10.30 7.96
CA ASP A 354 -9.26 10.51 6.53
C ASP A 354 -10.04 11.74 6.08
N ALA A 355 -11.05 12.16 6.83
CA ALA A 355 -11.75 13.39 6.53
C ALA A 355 -10.99 14.66 6.97
N GLN A 356 -9.94 14.56 7.80
CA GLN A 356 -9.11 15.71 8.20
C GLN A 356 -8.26 16.20 7.03
N LYS A 357 -8.36 17.47 6.65
CA LYS A 357 -7.57 18.00 5.51
C LYS A 357 -6.06 17.86 5.71
N ASN A 358 -5.59 17.90 6.95
CA ASN A 358 -4.19 17.86 7.34
C ASN A 358 -3.68 16.45 7.71
N ILE A 359 -4.39 15.37 7.37
CA ILE A 359 -3.93 13.99 7.58
C ILE A 359 -3.99 13.23 6.26
N LEU A 360 -2.86 12.75 5.73
CA LEU A 360 -2.80 11.87 4.57
C LEU A 360 -2.87 10.41 5.02
N VAL A 361 -3.95 9.69 4.70
CA VAL A 361 -4.14 8.28 5.07
C VAL A 361 -3.75 7.37 3.92
N LEU A 362 -2.78 6.48 4.15
CA LEU A 362 -2.20 5.57 3.16
C LEU A 362 -2.35 4.11 3.63
N ALA A 363 -2.89 3.24 2.78
CA ALA A 363 -2.85 1.79 3.01
C ALA A 363 -1.60 1.16 2.39
N ALA A 364 -1.22 -0.02 2.89
CA ALA A 364 -0.08 -0.78 2.38
C ALA A 364 -0.26 -1.22 0.91
N HIS A 365 -1.51 -1.35 0.46
CA HIS A 365 -1.89 -1.86 -0.85
C HIS A 365 -2.64 -0.86 -1.74
N ASP A 366 -2.53 0.44 -1.44
CA ASP A 366 -3.15 1.48 -2.29
C ASP A 366 -2.38 1.61 -3.62
N GLU A 367 -2.97 1.08 -4.70
CA GLU A 367 -2.37 1.11 -6.03
C GLU A 367 -2.18 2.52 -6.59
N SER A 368 -2.88 3.54 -6.06
CA SER A 368 -2.66 4.93 -6.46
C SER A 368 -1.27 5.46 -6.09
N LEU A 369 -0.59 4.82 -5.14
CA LEU A 369 0.80 5.13 -4.81
C LEU A 369 1.78 4.73 -5.91
N LEU A 370 1.46 3.73 -6.74
CA LEU A 370 2.28 3.43 -7.93
C LEU A 370 2.17 4.55 -8.98
N ASP A 371 1.00 5.17 -9.12
CA ASP A 371 0.86 6.31 -10.03
C ASP A 371 1.68 7.51 -9.55
N LEU A 372 1.80 7.68 -8.23
CA LEU A 372 2.67 8.67 -7.61
C LEU A 372 4.14 8.38 -7.90
N ASP A 373 4.59 7.13 -7.75
CA ASP A 373 5.96 6.68 -8.05
C ASP A 373 6.34 6.93 -9.52
N LEU A 374 5.39 6.70 -10.42
CA LEU A 374 5.57 6.84 -11.87
C LEU A 374 5.27 8.26 -12.39
N ASN A 375 4.91 9.21 -11.51
CA ASN A 375 4.47 10.58 -11.84
C ASN A 375 3.37 10.62 -12.94
N LEU A 376 2.44 9.66 -12.92
CA LEU A 376 1.41 9.52 -13.96
C LEU A 376 0.19 10.38 -13.65
N GLY A 377 -0.11 11.35 -14.51
CA GLY A 377 -1.43 12.01 -14.55
C GLY A 377 -1.77 12.93 -13.36
N MET A 378 -0.81 13.22 -12.48
CA MET A 378 -1.05 13.98 -11.25
C MET A 378 -0.85 15.50 -11.40
N GLY A 379 -0.54 15.98 -12.61
CA GLY A 379 -0.38 17.40 -12.92
C GLY A 379 0.72 18.10 -12.09
N LEU A 380 1.67 17.32 -11.57
CA LEU A 380 2.72 17.79 -10.66
C LEU A 380 3.89 18.50 -11.36
N GLY A 381 3.82 18.67 -12.68
CA GLY A 381 4.92 19.20 -13.48
C GLY A 381 6.05 18.19 -13.64
N SER A 382 7.15 18.61 -14.27
CA SER A 382 8.37 17.80 -14.43
C SER A 382 9.20 17.67 -13.16
N GLU A 383 8.71 18.16 -12.02
CA GLU A 383 9.37 18.00 -10.73
C GLU A 383 8.81 16.72 -10.08
N ASP A 384 9.71 15.74 -9.90
CA ASP A 384 9.40 14.48 -9.23
C ASP A 384 8.75 14.78 -7.88
N VAL A 385 7.61 14.15 -7.58
CA VAL A 385 7.12 14.16 -6.19
C VAL A 385 8.14 13.38 -5.38
N PRO A 386 8.85 14.03 -4.46
CA PRO A 386 9.87 13.36 -3.70
C PRO A 386 9.14 12.60 -2.59
N ALA A 387 8.35 11.56 -2.87
CA ALA A 387 7.66 10.76 -1.83
C ALA A 387 8.38 9.43 -1.55
N PHE A 388 9.04 8.90 -2.59
CA PHE A 388 9.69 7.60 -2.56
C PHE A 388 11.16 7.71 -2.18
N PHE A 389 11.59 6.83 -1.27
CA PHE A 389 12.97 6.63 -0.91
C PHE A 389 13.76 6.08 -2.13
N PRO A 390 15.03 6.50 -2.35
CA PRO A 390 15.82 7.47 -1.60
C PRO A 390 15.64 8.92 -2.06
N LYS A 391 14.75 9.17 -3.03
CA LYS A 391 14.64 10.47 -3.69
C LYS A 391 13.84 11.49 -2.89
N GLY A 392 13.07 11.05 -1.89
CA GLY A 392 12.23 11.97 -1.15
C GLY A 392 11.47 11.43 0.06
N THR A 393 10.67 12.33 0.63
CA THR A 393 9.85 12.18 1.83
C THR A 393 8.46 12.78 1.60
N LEU A 394 7.45 12.23 2.28
CA LEU A 394 6.09 12.76 2.31
C LEU A 394 5.98 14.07 3.11
N ASP A 395 7.08 14.67 3.60
CA ASP A 395 7.01 15.73 4.59
C ASP A 395 6.24 16.97 4.12
N ASN A 396 6.31 17.27 2.83
CA ASN A 396 5.63 18.40 2.20
C ASN A 396 4.37 17.98 1.42
N TRP A 397 3.79 16.80 1.68
CA TRP A 397 2.63 16.27 0.94
C TRP A 397 1.47 17.26 0.86
N PHE A 398 1.27 18.05 1.92
CA PHE A 398 0.17 19.00 2.05
C PHE A 398 0.35 20.19 1.09
N GLU A 399 1.56 20.73 0.98
CA GLU A 399 1.89 21.82 0.06
C GLU A 399 1.77 21.38 -1.41
N TYR A 400 2.16 20.13 -1.70
CA TYR A 400 1.98 19.51 -3.01
C TYR A 400 0.52 19.15 -3.33
N GLY A 401 -0.40 19.28 -2.37
CA GLY A 401 -1.80 18.89 -2.53
C GLY A 401 -1.99 17.41 -2.82
N LEU A 402 -1.08 16.54 -2.33
CA LEU A 402 -1.10 15.11 -2.67
C LEU A 402 -2.39 14.43 -2.24
N LYS A 403 -2.95 14.82 -1.09
CA LYS A 403 -4.23 14.27 -0.63
C LYS A 403 -5.34 14.51 -1.64
N ASP A 404 -5.53 15.73 -2.11
CA ASP A 404 -6.58 16.06 -3.08
C ASP A 404 -6.42 15.27 -4.38
N LYS A 405 -5.16 15.01 -4.78
CA LYS A 405 -4.83 14.25 -5.98
C LYS A 405 -5.06 12.74 -5.83
N LEU A 406 -4.83 12.17 -4.65
CA LEU A 406 -4.94 10.72 -4.40
C LEU A 406 -6.35 10.28 -3.98
N THR A 407 -7.09 11.13 -3.27
CA THR A 407 -8.31 10.75 -2.52
C THR A 407 -9.33 9.96 -3.35
N TRP A 408 -9.52 10.32 -4.62
CA TRP A 408 -10.55 9.75 -5.48
C TRP A 408 -10.04 8.93 -6.66
N VAL A 409 -8.73 8.67 -6.75
CA VAL A 409 -8.13 7.93 -7.86
C VAL A 409 -8.73 6.53 -8.01
N PHE A 410 -9.06 5.88 -6.90
CA PHE A 410 -9.68 4.55 -6.86
C PHE A 410 -11.01 4.46 -7.62
N LEU A 411 -11.71 5.57 -7.87
CA LEU A 411 -12.98 5.52 -8.62
C LEU A 411 -12.79 5.02 -10.05
N ARG A 412 -11.56 5.09 -10.59
CA ARG A 412 -11.23 4.44 -11.88
C ARG A 412 -11.50 2.95 -11.85
N ASP A 413 -11.33 2.29 -10.71
CA ASP A 413 -11.52 0.85 -10.64
C ASP A 413 -13.00 0.48 -10.85
N PHE A 414 -13.92 1.44 -10.71
CA PHE A 414 -15.36 1.24 -10.86
C PHE A 414 -15.91 1.65 -12.23
N ILE A 415 -15.07 2.02 -13.21
CA ILE A 415 -15.52 2.45 -14.55
C ILE A 415 -16.37 1.37 -15.22
N GLY A 416 -16.05 0.09 -15.03
CA GLY A 416 -16.81 -1.02 -15.59
C GLY A 416 -18.26 -1.11 -15.10
N ALA A 417 -18.62 -0.38 -14.05
CA ALA A 417 -19.99 -0.26 -13.55
C ALA A 417 -20.82 0.79 -14.30
N ILE A 418 -20.23 1.60 -15.17
CA ILE A 418 -20.96 2.63 -15.92
C ILE A 418 -21.78 1.97 -17.05
N PRO A 419 -23.10 2.25 -17.16
CA PRO A 419 -23.91 1.70 -18.25
C PRO A 419 -23.45 2.19 -19.64
N SER A 420 -23.38 1.29 -20.61
CA SER A 420 -22.91 1.55 -21.99
C SER A 420 -23.76 2.56 -22.78
N GLU A 421 -24.97 2.88 -22.31
CA GLU A 421 -25.84 3.88 -22.94
C GLU A 421 -25.43 5.33 -22.62
N VAL A 422 -24.61 5.55 -21.59
CA VAL A 422 -24.10 6.88 -21.20
C VAL A 422 -22.81 7.24 -21.94
N SER A 423 -22.11 6.26 -22.54
CA SER A 423 -20.86 6.44 -23.31
C SER A 423 -21.06 6.89 -24.78
N GLY A 424 -22.26 7.36 -25.14
CA GLY A 424 -22.65 7.63 -26.52
C GLY A 424 -22.25 9.02 -27.06
N SER A 425 -21.05 9.14 -27.64
CA SER A 425 -20.85 9.87 -28.92
C SER A 425 -19.58 9.42 -29.63
N GLY A 426 -19.66 8.37 -30.45
CA GLY A 426 -18.53 7.92 -31.28
C GLY A 426 -18.75 6.56 -31.96
N THR A 427 -19.68 6.51 -32.91
CA THR A 427 -19.84 5.55 -34.04
C THR A 427 -19.24 4.14 -33.97
N GLY A 428 -20.10 3.14 -34.18
CA GLY A 428 -19.78 1.96 -35.01
C GLY A 428 -20.21 0.62 -34.42
N ASP A 429 -21.33 0.09 -34.91
CA ASP A 429 -21.80 -1.27 -34.63
C ASP A 429 -20.75 -2.33 -35.04
N GLY A 430 -20.40 -3.20 -34.09
CA GLY A 430 -19.60 -4.40 -34.30
C GLY A 430 -19.78 -5.37 -33.13
N GLU A 431 -20.10 -6.63 -33.42
CA GLU A 431 -20.39 -7.70 -32.46
C GLU A 431 -19.32 -7.82 -31.35
N GLN A 432 -19.81 -7.95 -30.11
CA GLN A 432 -19.02 -8.03 -28.88
C GLN A 432 -18.33 -9.39 -28.74
N ASP A 433 -17.00 -9.36 -28.66
CA ASP A 433 -16.19 -10.46 -28.12
C ASP A 433 -15.86 -10.12 -26.66
N GLU A 434 -16.45 -10.87 -25.71
CA GLU A 434 -16.17 -10.73 -24.29
C GLU A 434 -14.76 -11.26 -23.98
N GLY A 435 -13.79 -10.35 -23.83
CA GLY A 435 -12.55 -10.70 -23.15
C GLY A 435 -11.31 -9.97 -23.64
N ARG A 436 -11.11 -8.73 -23.17
CA ARG A 436 -9.79 -8.16 -22.86
C ARG A 436 -9.95 -6.70 -22.48
N LEU A 437 -9.79 -6.38 -21.20
CA LEU A 437 -9.29 -5.08 -20.73
C LEU A 437 -8.84 -5.26 -19.28
N SER A 438 -7.62 -5.80 -19.15
CA SER A 438 -6.75 -5.66 -17.98
C SER A 438 -5.39 -6.26 -18.34
N LEU A 439 -4.51 -5.45 -18.92
CA LEU A 439 -3.06 -5.65 -18.92
C LEU A 439 -2.37 -4.28 -18.86
N PRO A 440 -1.53 -3.98 -17.87
CA PRO A 440 -0.69 -2.79 -17.86
C PRO A 440 0.59 -3.01 -18.69
N TYR A 441 1.15 -1.91 -19.19
CA TYR A 441 2.38 -1.76 -19.98
C TYR A 441 2.30 -2.02 -21.49
N GLY A 442 2.18 -0.93 -22.25
CA GLY A 442 2.47 -0.87 -23.70
C GLY A 442 3.52 0.18 -24.00
N LEU A 443 4.76 -0.25 -24.25
CA LEU A 443 5.78 0.54 -24.95
C LEU A 443 5.29 0.78 -26.39
N SER A 444 5.27 2.04 -26.86
CA SER A 444 5.12 2.31 -28.28
C SER A 444 6.43 2.11 -29.00
N VAL A 445 6.39 1.36 -30.10
CA VAL A 445 7.45 1.40 -31.12
C VAL A 445 6.86 2.12 -32.32
N ASP A 446 7.31 3.35 -32.55
CA ASP A 446 7.27 3.98 -33.86
C ASP A 446 8.26 3.23 -34.75
N THR A 447 7.77 2.65 -35.86
CA THR A 447 8.64 2.30 -36.99
C THR A 447 8.14 3.01 -38.23
N HIS A 448 8.74 4.17 -38.50
CA HIS A 448 9.04 4.58 -39.86
C HIS A 448 10.21 3.75 -40.40
N LEU A 449 10.35 3.69 -41.74
CA LEU A 449 11.20 2.83 -42.60
C LEU A 449 10.47 1.57 -43.09
N GLY A 450 10.35 1.26 -44.38
CA GLY A 450 10.71 1.92 -45.64
C GLY A 450 10.26 1.01 -46.78
N GLU A 451 9.97 1.59 -47.94
CA GLU A 451 9.53 0.90 -49.16
C GLU A 451 10.60 -0.05 -49.74
N GLU A 452 10.12 -1.09 -50.44
CA GLU A 452 10.62 -1.71 -51.71
C GLU A 452 10.20 -3.21 -51.74
N ASP A 453 9.16 -3.59 -52.49
CA ASP A 453 9.13 -3.96 -53.92
C ASP A 453 9.46 -5.46 -54.20
N LYS A 454 8.46 -6.23 -54.68
CA LYS A 454 8.46 -6.98 -55.97
C LYS A 454 7.53 -8.22 -56.04
N SER A 455 6.60 -8.11 -57.01
CA SER A 455 6.23 -9.10 -58.04
C SER A 455 5.40 -10.37 -57.77
N GLN A 456 4.19 -10.33 -58.36
CA GLN A 456 3.56 -11.25 -59.33
C GLN A 456 2.97 -12.62 -58.92
N GLY A 457 1.69 -12.82 -59.31
CA GLY A 457 1.14 -14.09 -59.83
C GLY A 457 -0.17 -14.57 -59.21
N GLY A 458 -1.33 -14.32 -59.86
CA GLY A 458 -2.59 -15.05 -59.59
C GLY A 458 -2.74 -16.30 -60.49
N PRO A 459 -3.94 -16.85 -60.73
CA PRO A 459 -5.09 -17.08 -59.84
C PRO A 459 -5.62 -18.54 -59.95
N SER A 460 -6.48 -19.03 -59.02
CA SER A 460 -7.40 -20.16 -59.30
C SER A 460 -8.46 -20.34 -58.20
N MET A 461 -9.73 -20.37 -58.61
CA MET A 461 -10.90 -20.75 -57.79
C MET A 461 -10.98 -22.29 -57.60
N ASN A 462 -11.57 -22.73 -56.48
CA ASN A 462 -12.89 -23.41 -56.35
C ASN A 462 -12.92 -24.41 -55.14
N PRO A 463 -14.07 -24.96 -54.71
CA PRO A 463 -14.63 -24.75 -53.38
C PRO A 463 -14.63 -26.02 -52.50
N GLY A 464 -14.73 -25.89 -51.17
CA GLY A 464 -14.98 -27.07 -50.33
C GLY A 464 -14.88 -26.86 -48.83
N ASN A 465 -15.99 -27.18 -48.14
CA ASN A 465 -16.10 -27.63 -46.76
C ASN A 465 -15.57 -26.73 -45.64
N HIS A 466 -16.49 -25.99 -45.01
CA HIS A 466 -16.34 -25.59 -43.60
C HIS A 466 -16.53 -26.81 -42.69
N SER A 467 -15.43 -27.49 -42.34
CA SER A 467 -15.35 -28.26 -41.11
C SER A 467 -14.74 -27.35 -40.03
N VAL A 468 -15.48 -27.13 -38.94
CA VAL A 468 -14.96 -26.52 -37.72
C VAL A 468 -13.79 -27.38 -37.22
N ARG A 469 -12.56 -26.85 -37.26
CA ARG A 469 -11.41 -27.41 -36.54
C ARG A 469 -11.31 -26.71 -35.20
N SER A 470 -11.41 -27.50 -34.14
CA SER A 470 -11.01 -27.14 -32.78
C SER A 470 -9.58 -26.62 -32.78
N GLU A 471 -9.35 -25.40 -32.29
CA GLU A 471 -8.00 -24.92 -32.01
C GLU A 471 -7.37 -25.76 -30.89
N GLU A 472 -6.17 -26.26 -31.15
CA GLU A 472 -5.35 -27.01 -30.21
C GLU A 472 -4.91 -26.10 -29.05
N TYR A 473 -5.24 -26.53 -27.83
CA TYR A 473 -4.74 -25.96 -26.58
C TYR A 473 -3.21 -26.04 -26.56
N ARG A 474 -2.52 -24.91 -26.61
CA ARG A 474 -1.06 -24.85 -26.48
C ARG A 474 -0.66 -24.72 -25.02
N ASP A 475 0.31 -25.53 -24.62
CA ASP A 475 0.84 -25.61 -23.26
C ASP A 475 1.46 -24.26 -22.78
N PRO A 476 0.99 -23.69 -21.66
CA PRO A 476 1.47 -22.40 -21.13
C PRO A 476 2.97 -22.33 -20.85
N LEU A 477 3.63 -23.45 -20.53
CA LEU A 477 5.07 -23.49 -20.27
C LEU A 477 5.90 -23.21 -21.53
N THR A 478 5.40 -23.64 -22.69
CA THR A 478 6.04 -23.39 -23.98
C THR A 478 5.95 -21.90 -24.36
N MET A 479 4.81 -21.26 -24.07
CA MET A 479 4.61 -19.83 -24.31
C MET A 479 5.47 -18.96 -23.38
N LEU A 480 5.64 -19.37 -22.11
CA LEU A 480 6.50 -18.66 -21.16
C LEU A 480 7.99 -18.74 -21.52
N LYS A 481 8.45 -19.89 -22.02
CA LYS A 481 9.84 -20.07 -22.46
C LYS A 481 10.17 -19.21 -23.69
N GLU A 482 9.27 -19.14 -24.67
CA GLU A 482 9.44 -18.25 -25.83
C GLU A 482 9.40 -16.77 -25.45
N ARG A 483 8.64 -16.41 -24.40
CA ARG A 483 8.57 -15.04 -23.88
C ARG A 483 9.86 -14.66 -23.15
N TRP A 484 10.42 -15.55 -22.35
CA TRP A 484 11.72 -15.39 -21.69
C TRP A 484 12.88 -15.26 -22.70
N ASP A 485 12.93 -16.14 -23.70
CA ASP A 485 14.00 -16.13 -24.70
C ASP A 485 14.02 -14.86 -25.57
N LYS A 486 12.87 -14.18 -25.71
CA LYS A 486 12.74 -12.90 -26.43
C LYS A 486 13.09 -11.67 -25.61
N THR A 487 13.02 -11.74 -24.27
CA THR A 487 13.22 -10.56 -23.41
C THR A 487 14.51 -10.61 -22.60
N LYS A 488 15.19 -11.76 -22.50
CA LYS A 488 16.39 -11.93 -21.66
C LYS A 488 17.53 -10.97 -22.01
N ASP A 489 17.70 -10.60 -23.28
CA ASP A 489 18.76 -9.69 -23.71
C ASP A 489 18.45 -8.21 -23.44
N TYR A 490 17.20 -7.86 -23.10
CA TYR A 490 16.81 -6.52 -22.67
C TYR A 490 17.18 -6.22 -21.20
N TRP A 491 17.48 -7.25 -20.39
CA TRP A 491 17.82 -7.13 -18.96
C TRP A 491 19.32 -7.24 -18.67
N ALA A 492 20.17 -7.38 -19.69
CA ALA A 492 21.62 -7.39 -19.57
C ALA A 492 22.18 -6.21 -20.37
N PRO A 493 22.33 -4.98 -19.79
CA PRO A 493 23.38 -4.73 -18.79
C PRO A 493 23.18 -3.52 -17.84
N VAL A 494 23.28 -3.74 -16.51
CA VAL A 494 23.91 -2.78 -15.56
C VAL A 494 24.89 -3.58 -14.69
N ALA A 495 25.98 -4.06 -15.30
CA ALA A 495 27.05 -4.75 -14.60
C ALA A 495 28.44 -4.46 -15.19
N ALA A 496 28.59 -3.41 -16.02
CA ALA A 496 29.85 -3.14 -16.71
C ALA A 496 30.13 -1.63 -16.86
N SER A 497 30.18 -0.89 -15.75
CA SER A 497 30.82 0.44 -15.75
C SER A 497 31.27 0.89 -14.35
N SER A 498 32.08 0.08 -13.67
CA SER A 498 32.91 0.55 -12.54
C SER A 498 33.98 -0.47 -12.12
N LEU A 499 34.76 -0.99 -13.08
CA LEU A 499 36.01 -1.66 -12.75
C LEU A 499 37.12 -1.18 -13.68
N SER A 500 37.67 0.00 -13.36
CA SER A 500 39.05 0.32 -13.71
C SER A 500 39.71 1.05 -12.55
N SER A 501 40.36 0.29 -11.68
CA SER A 501 41.57 0.74 -11.01
C SER A 501 42.36 -0.49 -10.60
N ASP A 502 43.48 -0.69 -11.28
CA ASP A 502 44.53 -1.63 -10.95
C ASP A 502 44.94 -1.51 -9.48
N VAL A 503 44.83 -2.61 -8.73
CA VAL A 503 45.79 -2.93 -7.65
C VAL A 503 46.13 -4.41 -7.74
N THR A 504 47.37 -4.66 -8.13
CA THR A 504 48.05 -5.94 -8.17
C THR A 504 48.25 -6.51 -6.77
N MET A 505 47.77 -7.72 -6.52
CA MET A 505 48.27 -8.59 -5.45
C MET A 505 48.70 -9.91 -6.10
N ARG A 506 50.01 -10.19 -6.02
CA ARG A 506 50.58 -11.51 -6.31
C ARG A 506 50.28 -12.48 -5.16
N PRO A 507 50.22 -13.79 -5.43
CA PRO A 507 49.76 -14.78 -4.47
C PRO A 507 50.87 -15.20 -3.50
N GLU A 508 50.51 -15.32 -2.22
CA GLU A 508 50.68 -16.53 -1.39
C GLU A 508 49.68 -16.50 -0.22
#